data_AF-A0A3M1J3Y0-F1
#
_entry.id   AF-A0A3M1J3Y0-F1
#
_cell.length_a   1.000
_cell.length_b   1.000
_cell.length_c   1.000
_cell.angle_alpha   90.00
_cell.angle_beta   90.00
_cell.angle_gamma   90.00
#
_symmetry.space_group_name_H-M   'P 1'
#
loop_
_entity.id
_entity.type
_entity.pdbx_description
1 polymer ?
#
loop_
_entity_poly.entity_id
_entity_poly.type
_entity_poly.pdbx_seq_one_letter_code
_entity_poly.pdbx_strand_id
1 'polypeptide(L)'
;MKNPFFFLIAVLATLMWSACCNPEIVSNVPNNLRPQETNNWCWAATTQMLAQHFGLATSQCALANYRLEKTNCCDVQNSGNTCPKTNDCNQPGWLELDYAGLKFKETESALSWNNLKKQIYCSKKPMGYAYGTPGVVGHVVVVKGYASLAGTNYVVLNDPWSPCQGEERLITYAQYQDPAGSSTHWRTWYDLAKK
;
A
#
# COMPACT_ATOMS: atom_id res chain seq x y z
N MET A 1 70.48 -12.81 17.55
CA MET A 1 69.22 -12.79 18.33
C MET A 1 68.05 -12.73 17.38
N LYS A 2 66.97 -13.45 17.69
CA LYS A 2 65.89 -13.88 16.80
C LYS A 2 64.92 -12.74 16.41
N ASN A 3 64.47 -12.78 15.15
CA ASN A 3 63.26 -12.22 14.51
C ASN A 3 61.98 -12.21 15.40
N PRO A 4 60.81 -11.68 14.98
CA PRO A 4 60.46 -10.77 13.85
C PRO A 4 59.39 -9.71 14.24
N PHE A 5 59.10 -8.70 13.41
CA PHE A 5 57.72 -8.15 13.32
C PHE A 5 57.48 -7.44 11.98
N PHE A 6 57.82 -8.15 10.90
CA PHE A 6 57.11 -8.01 9.64
C PHE A 6 55.85 -8.86 9.79
N PHE A 7 54.66 -8.26 9.96
CA PHE A 7 53.34 -8.81 9.60
C PHE A 7 52.26 -7.84 10.10
N LEU A 8 51.15 -7.76 9.36
CA LEU A 8 49.96 -6.91 9.55
C LEU A 8 49.97 -5.52 8.90
N ILE A 9 50.27 -5.46 7.60
CA ILE A 9 49.51 -4.57 6.69
C ILE A 9 48.86 -5.47 5.65
N ALA A 10 47.81 -6.19 6.06
CA ALA A 10 46.89 -6.85 5.16
C ALA A 10 45.59 -7.12 5.92
N VAL A 11 44.47 -6.84 5.26
CA VAL A 11 43.11 -7.23 5.65
C VAL A 11 42.42 -6.31 6.68
N LEU A 12 42.01 -5.13 6.22
CA LEU A 12 40.80 -4.46 6.71
C LEU A 12 40.11 -3.67 5.60
N ALA A 13 40.05 -4.26 4.40
CA ALA A 13 39.00 -3.94 3.43
C ALA A 13 37.80 -4.84 3.75
N THR A 14 37.21 -4.64 4.92
CA THR A 14 35.94 -5.29 5.28
C THR A 14 34.84 -4.66 4.43
N LEU A 15 34.63 -5.25 3.26
CA LEU A 15 33.34 -5.43 2.58
C LEU A 15 32.25 -4.45 3.04
N MET A 16 32.33 -3.20 2.60
CA MET A 16 31.13 -2.41 2.34
C MET A 16 30.50 -2.94 1.06
N TRP A 17 30.01 -4.18 1.09
CA TRP A 17 28.89 -4.53 0.23
C TRP A 17 27.71 -3.72 0.76
N SER A 18 27.59 -2.48 0.28
CA SER A 18 26.29 -1.94 -0.05
C SER A 18 25.64 -3.02 -0.90
N ALA A 19 24.86 -3.92 -0.28
CA ALA A 19 24.13 -4.92 -1.02
C ALA A 19 23.19 -4.12 -1.92
N CYS A 20 23.60 -3.90 -3.17
CA CYS A 20 22.79 -3.28 -4.19
C CYS A 20 21.53 -4.10 -4.23
N CYS A 21 20.43 -3.56 -3.71
CA CYS A 21 19.20 -4.31 -3.70
C CYS A 21 18.84 -4.66 -5.15
N ASN A 22 18.80 -5.96 -5.44
CA ASN A 22 18.51 -6.51 -6.75
C ASN A 22 17.16 -7.24 -6.67
N PRO A 23 16.04 -6.59 -6.99
CA PRO A 23 14.73 -7.21 -6.87
C PRO A 23 14.58 -8.43 -7.77
N GLU A 24 14.16 -9.55 -7.18
CA GLU A 24 13.79 -10.77 -7.91
C GLU A 24 12.63 -10.54 -8.87
N ILE A 25 12.34 -11.54 -9.73
CA ILE A 25 11.24 -11.46 -10.71
C ILE A 25 9.86 -11.51 -10.06
N VAL A 26 9.72 -12.09 -8.85
CA VAL A 26 8.47 -12.15 -8.10
C VAL A 26 8.74 -11.76 -6.67
N SER A 27 7.89 -10.92 -6.09
CA SER A 27 7.95 -10.60 -4.66
C SER A 27 6.62 -10.09 -4.18
N ASN A 28 6.34 -10.33 -2.89
CA ASN A 28 5.26 -9.67 -2.17
C ASN A 28 5.72 -9.29 -0.76
N VAL A 29 4.93 -8.44 -0.12
CA VAL A 29 5.01 -8.17 1.32
C VAL A 29 3.72 -8.67 1.99
N PRO A 30 3.80 -9.24 3.20
CA PRO A 30 2.61 -9.57 3.96
C PRO A 30 1.74 -8.33 4.18
N ASN A 31 0.51 -8.39 3.68
CA ASN A 31 -0.50 -7.36 3.88
C ASN A 31 -1.86 -8.04 3.91
N ASN A 32 -2.54 -7.95 5.05
CA ASN A 32 -3.82 -8.60 5.25
C ASN A 32 -4.91 -7.81 4.53
N LEU A 33 -5.63 -8.47 3.62
CA LEU A 33 -6.78 -7.87 2.95
C LEU A 33 -7.82 -7.46 4.00
N ARG A 34 -8.28 -6.21 3.92
CA ARG A 34 -9.41 -5.68 4.69
C ARG A 34 -10.44 -5.15 3.70
N PRO A 35 -11.63 -5.75 3.61
CA PRO A 35 -12.67 -5.23 2.76
C PRO A 35 -13.20 -3.92 3.32
N GLN A 36 -13.69 -3.03 2.46
CA GLN A 36 -14.37 -1.81 2.90
C GLN A 36 -15.68 -2.14 3.62
N GLU A 37 -15.98 -1.41 4.70
CA GLU A 37 -17.16 -1.69 5.52
C GLU A 37 -18.44 -0.96 5.05
N THR A 38 -18.34 -0.16 3.97
CA THR A 38 -19.47 0.43 3.22
C THR A 38 -18.98 0.90 1.83
N ASN A 39 -19.88 1.33 0.94
CA ASN A 39 -19.60 1.54 -0.49
C ASN A 39 -18.50 2.58 -0.82
N ASN A 40 -18.34 3.63 -0.03
CA ASN A 40 -17.40 4.71 -0.36
C ASN A 40 -16.15 4.70 0.54
N TRP A 41 -15.82 3.56 1.16
CA TRP A 41 -14.75 3.45 2.17
C TRP A 41 -13.50 2.70 1.71
N CYS A 42 -13.27 2.60 0.40
CA CYS A 42 -12.01 2.05 -0.13
C CYS A 42 -10.77 2.75 0.46
N TRP A 43 -10.87 4.06 0.71
CA TRP A 43 -9.82 4.86 1.35
C TRP A 43 -9.55 4.47 2.81
N ALA A 44 -10.60 4.17 3.58
CA ALA A 44 -10.48 3.79 4.98
C ALA A 44 -9.90 2.38 5.11
N ALA A 45 -10.40 1.46 4.30
CA ALA A 45 -9.90 0.08 4.23
C ALA A 45 -8.43 0.03 3.79
N THR A 46 -8.06 0.77 2.75
CA THR A 46 -6.67 0.87 2.28
C THR A 46 -5.76 1.50 3.34
N THR A 47 -6.20 2.56 4.02
CA THR A 47 -5.45 3.15 5.14
C THR A 47 -5.23 2.13 6.26
N GLN A 48 -6.27 1.38 6.64
CA GLN A 48 -6.18 0.33 7.65
C GLN A 48 -5.18 -0.76 7.25
N MET A 49 -5.24 -1.26 6.01
CA MET A 49 -4.31 -2.27 5.51
C MET A 49 -2.86 -1.78 5.54
N LEU A 50 -2.61 -0.54 5.12
CA LEU A 50 -1.27 0.06 5.11
C LEU A 50 -0.75 0.27 6.54
N ALA A 51 -1.58 0.79 7.46
CA ALA A 51 -1.22 0.99 8.86
C ALA A 51 -0.90 -0.34 9.58
N GLN A 52 -1.72 -1.37 9.36
CA GLN A 52 -1.53 -2.70 9.95
C GLN A 52 -0.19 -3.33 9.56
N HIS A 53 0.30 -3.08 8.35
CA HIS A 53 1.62 -3.56 7.92
C HIS A 53 2.75 -3.03 8.82
N PHE A 54 2.62 -1.81 9.35
CA PHE A 54 3.59 -1.20 10.27
C PHE A 54 3.26 -1.42 11.75
N GLY A 55 2.36 -2.37 12.06
CA GLY A 55 1.93 -2.68 13.42
C GLY A 55 1.09 -1.58 14.08
N LEU A 56 0.47 -0.70 13.28
CA LEU A 56 -0.41 0.36 13.77
C LEU A 56 -1.87 -0.13 13.70
N ALA A 57 -2.57 0.01 14.81
CA ALA A 57 -3.97 -0.37 14.92
C ALA A 57 -4.87 0.85 14.66
N THR A 58 -5.57 0.84 13.52
CA THR A 58 -6.67 1.77 13.22
C THR A 58 -7.83 1.01 12.60
N SER A 59 -9.06 1.42 12.88
CA SER A 59 -10.27 0.84 12.29
C SER A 59 -10.83 1.78 11.23
N GLN A 60 -11.54 1.24 10.24
CA GLN A 60 -12.18 2.07 9.20
C GLN A 60 -13.16 3.08 9.81
N CYS A 61 -13.85 2.66 10.86
CA CYS A 61 -14.77 3.53 11.59
C CYS A 61 -14.04 4.69 12.30
N ALA A 62 -12.86 4.45 12.90
CA ALA A 62 -12.06 5.51 13.52
C ALA A 62 -11.56 6.51 12.48
N LEU A 63 -11.16 6.02 11.30
CA LEU A 63 -10.76 6.87 10.18
C LEU A 63 -11.96 7.69 9.64
N ALA A 64 -13.13 7.08 9.51
CA ALA A 64 -14.37 7.73 9.09
C ALA A 64 -14.84 8.79 10.08
N ASN A 65 -14.88 8.46 11.38
CA ASN A 65 -15.21 9.41 12.44
C ASN A 65 -14.26 10.62 12.44
N TYR A 66 -12.95 10.38 12.30
CA TYR A 66 -11.97 11.46 12.20
C TYR A 66 -12.22 12.35 10.97
N ARG A 67 -12.33 11.75 9.78
CA ARG A 67 -12.49 12.48 8.52
C ARG A 67 -13.80 13.26 8.44
N LEU A 68 -14.88 12.67 8.94
CA LEU A 68 -16.24 13.21 8.81
C LEU A 68 -16.67 14.02 10.03
N GLU A 69 -15.79 14.19 11.02
CA GLU A 69 -16.09 14.86 12.29
C GLU A 69 -17.32 14.27 12.99
N LYS A 70 -17.40 12.94 13.01
CA LYS A 70 -18.53 12.16 13.54
C LYS A 70 -18.06 11.20 14.64
N THR A 71 -19.01 10.63 15.36
CA THR A 71 -18.76 9.61 16.39
C THR A 71 -19.53 8.30 16.16
N ASN A 72 -20.47 8.29 15.22
CA ASN A 72 -21.42 7.21 14.95
C ASN A 72 -21.05 6.34 13.73
N CYS A 73 -19.90 6.53 13.09
CA CYS A 73 -19.56 5.74 11.89
C CYS A 73 -19.29 4.26 12.19
N CYS A 74 -19.15 3.87 13.46
CA CYS A 74 -19.11 2.48 13.88
C CYS A 74 -20.46 1.76 13.72
N ASP A 75 -21.55 2.51 13.70
CA ASP A 75 -22.91 1.99 13.72
C ASP A 75 -23.20 1.23 12.43
N VAL A 76 -23.95 0.14 12.58
CA VAL A 76 -24.34 -0.72 11.46
C VAL A 76 -25.63 -0.21 10.85
N GLN A 77 -25.73 -0.24 9.52
CA GLN A 77 -26.92 0.21 8.82
C GLN A 77 -28.15 -0.67 9.13
N ASN A 78 -27.93 -1.98 9.22
CA ASN A 78 -28.97 -2.98 9.43
C ASN A 78 -28.72 -3.73 10.73
N SER A 79 -29.70 -3.75 11.63
CA SER A 79 -29.62 -4.52 12.88
C SER A 79 -29.32 -6.00 12.61
N GLY A 80 -28.45 -6.60 13.43
CA GLY A 80 -28.05 -8.00 13.27
C GLY A 80 -26.93 -8.27 12.25
N ASN A 81 -26.44 -7.24 11.56
CA ASN A 81 -25.29 -7.35 10.67
C ASN A 81 -24.09 -6.56 11.21
N THR A 82 -22.87 -6.90 10.78
CA THR A 82 -21.65 -6.12 11.06
C THR A 82 -21.34 -5.08 9.98
N CYS A 83 -22.05 -5.18 8.85
CA CYS A 83 -21.83 -4.43 7.61
C CYS A 83 -23.11 -4.41 6.75
N PRO A 84 -23.38 -3.32 5.99
CA PRO A 84 -22.59 -2.08 5.89
C PRO A 84 -22.73 -1.17 7.10
N LYS A 85 -21.79 -0.22 7.23
CA LYS A 85 -21.87 0.89 8.20
C LYS A 85 -22.93 1.91 7.80
N THR A 86 -23.35 2.72 8.76
CA THR A 86 -24.41 3.73 8.60
C THR A 86 -24.22 4.60 7.35
N ASN A 87 -25.33 4.84 6.64
CA ASN A 87 -25.32 5.63 5.40
C ASN A 87 -24.86 7.08 5.61
N ASP A 88 -25.07 7.64 6.79
CA ASP A 88 -24.62 8.99 7.14
C ASP A 88 -23.08 9.14 7.07
N CYS A 89 -22.35 8.04 7.17
CA CYS A 89 -20.90 8.03 7.00
C CYS A 89 -20.41 7.49 5.64
N ASN A 90 -21.30 7.13 4.72
CA ASN A 90 -20.95 6.54 3.43
C ASN A 90 -20.46 7.59 2.42
N GLN A 91 -19.31 8.20 2.71
CA GLN A 91 -18.71 9.30 1.93
C GLN A 91 -17.35 8.91 1.34
N PRO A 92 -17.06 9.33 0.09
CA PRO A 92 -15.75 9.10 -0.53
C PRO A 92 -14.66 9.92 0.15
N GLY A 93 -13.41 9.53 -0.06
CA GLY A 93 -12.28 10.18 0.60
C GLY A 93 -10.93 9.73 0.07
N TRP A 94 -9.89 10.39 0.60
CA TRP A 94 -8.49 10.01 0.41
C TRP A 94 -7.95 9.30 1.65
N LEU A 95 -6.77 8.69 1.51
CA LEU A 95 -6.14 7.98 2.61
C LEU A 95 -5.84 8.91 3.80
N GLU A 96 -6.11 8.43 5.00
CA GLU A 96 -5.86 9.13 6.26
C GLU A 96 -4.56 8.62 6.91
N LEU A 97 -3.48 8.55 6.13
CA LEU A 97 -2.21 7.93 6.55
C LEU A 97 -1.55 8.67 7.71
N ASP A 98 -1.63 10.01 7.72
CA ASP A 98 -1.02 10.83 8.76
C ASP A 98 -1.69 10.60 10.12
N TYR A 99 -3.03 10.60 10.15
CA TYR A 99 -3.84 10.27 11.32
C TYR A 99 -3.62 8.81 11.77
N ALA A 100 -3.45 7.89 10.82
CA ALA A 100 -3.11 6.49 11.12
C ALA A 100 -1.69 6.29 11.68
N GLY A 101 -0.88 7.35 11.82
CA GLY A 101 0.45 7.29 12.42
C GLY A 101 1.57 6.96 11.42
N LEU A 102 1.36 7.19 10.13
CA LEU A 102 2.32 6.93 9.07
C LEU A 102 2.93 8.21 8.52
N LYS A 103 4.20 8.12 8.12
CA LYS A 103 4.86 9.04 7.19
C LYS A 103 4.91 8.40 5.82
N PHE A 104 4.83 9.21 4.77
CA PHE A 104 4.76 8.73 3.39
C PHE A 104 5.27 9.80 2.42
N LYS A 105 5.53 9.38 1.18
CA LYS A 105 5.63 10.25 0.01
C LYS A 105 4.45 9.98 -0.91
N GLU A 106 4.11 10.96 -1.73
CA GLU A 106 3.08 10.80 -2.74
C GLU A 106 3.50 11.39 -4.08
N THR A 107 2.88 10.90 -5.15
CA THR A 107 3.04 11.39 -6.53
C THR A 107 1.72 11.17 -7.27
N GLU A 108 1.44 12.00 -8.28
CA GLU A 108 0.24 11.91 -9.12
C GLU A 108 0.39 10.92 -10.28
N SER A 109 1.51 10.21 -10.33
CA SER A 109 1.87 9.25 -11.39
C SER A 109 2.24 7.89 -10.82
N ALA A 110 2.18 6.87 -11.67
CA ALA A 110 2.71 5.56 -11.33
C ALA A 110 4.22 5.62 -11.04
N LEU A 111 4.66 4.88 -10.03
CA LEU A 111 6.09 4.65 -9.86
C LEU A 111 6.62 3.84 -11.04
N SER A 112 7.83 4.17 -11.49
CA SER A 112 8.54 3.34 -12.46
C SER A 112 8.64 1.89 -11.97
N TRP A 113 8.67 0.93 -12.90
CA TRP A 113 8.76 -0.49 -12.56
C TRP A 113 9.89 -0.79 -11.56
N ASN A 114 11.07 -0.19 -11.77
CA ASN A 114 12.20 -0.36 -10.86
C ASN A 114 11.94 0.22 -9.47
N ASN A 115 11.25 1.35 -9.35
CA ASN A 115 10.92 1.95 -8.06
C ASN A 115 9.82 1.15 -7.34
N LEU A 116 8.80 0.67 -8.04
CA LEU A 116 7.79 -0.24 -7.48
C LEU A 116 8.44 -1.50 -6.92
N LYS A 117 9.31 -2.15 -7.72
CA LYS A 117 10.06 -3.32 -7.25
C LYS A 117 10.91 -3.03 -6.02
N LYS A 118 11.55 -1.86 -5.95
CA LYS A 118 12.33 -1.44 -4.77
C LYS A 118 11.46 -1.25 -3.54
N GLN A 119 10.27 -0.66 -3.67
CA GLN A 119 9.33 -0.52 -2.55
C GLN A 119 8.96 -1.89 -1.96
N ILE A 120 8.54 -2.82 -2.82
CA ILE A 120 8.08 -4.14 -2.40
C ILE A 120 9.24 -5.05 -1.95
N TYR A 121 10.28 -5.23 -2.77
CA TYR A 121 11.32 -6.22 -2.51
C TYR A 121 12.37 -5.72 -1.53
N CYS A 122 12.87 -4.50 -1.70
CA CYS A 122 14.00 -3.97 -0.93
C CYS A 122 13.53 -3.39 0.39
N SER A 123 12.59 -2.44 0.31
CA SER A 123 12.12 -1.71 1.48
C SER A 123 11.09 -2.51 2.28
N LYS A 124 10.53 -3.57 1.70
CA LYS A 124 9.43 -4.37 2.26
C LYS A 124 8.22 -3.50 2.61
N LYS A 125 7.90 -2.50 1.79
CA LYS A 125 6.81 -1.54 2.02
C LYS A 125 5.69 -1.72 0.99
N PRO A 126 4.43 -1.96 1.40
CA PRO A 126 3.29 -1.84 0.51
C PRO A 126 3.06 -0.37 0.15
N MET A 127 2.25 -0.13 -0.88
CA MET A 127 1.95 1.22 -1.38
C MET A 127 0.44 1.42 -1.52
N GLY A 128 -0.02 2.67 -1.42
CA GLY A 128 -1.37 3.03 -1.84
C GLY A 128 -1.40 3.37 -3.33
N TYR A 129 -2.46 3.00 -4.03
CA TYR A 129 -2.69 3.33 -5.44
C TYR A 129 -4.13 3.77 -5.63
N ALA A 130 -4.33 4.96 -6.21
CA ALA A 130 -5.63 5.48 -6.59
C ALA A 130 -5.75 5.68 -8.11
N TYR A 131 -6.93 5.35 -8.62
CA TYR A 131 -7.32 5.57 -10.00
C TYR A 131 -8.82 5.84 -10.12
N GLY A 132 -9.24 6.41 -11.23
CA GLY A 132 -10.66 6.61 -11.51
C GLY A 132 -10.90 7.48 -12.72
N THR A 133 -12.18 7.68 -13.03
CA THR A 133 -12.61 8.59 -14.11
C THR A 133 -12.95 9.96 -13.51
N PRO A 134 -12.47 11.07 -14.08
CA PRO A 134 -12.81 12.41 -13.61
C PRO A 134 -14.33 12.61 -13.48
N GLY A 135 -14.78 13.13 -12.34
CA GLY A 135 -16.20 13.32 -12.04
C GLY A 135 -16.92 12.10 -11.47
N VAL A 136 -16.25 10.95 -11.33
CA VAL A 136 -16.77 9.75 -10.67
C VAL A 136 -15.98 9.49 -9.38
N VAL A 137 -16.59 8.83 -8.39
CA VAL A 137 -15.86 8.34 -7.22
C VAL A 137 -14.79 7.34 -7.69
N GLY A 138 -13.53 7.68 -7.48
CA GLY A 138 -12.42 6.78 -7.79
C GLY A 138 -12.26 5.67 -6.78
N HIS A 139 -11.21 4.88 -6.96
CA HIS A 139 -10.92 3.73 -6.14
C HIS A 139 -9.51 3.79 -5.60
N VAL A 140 -9.33 3.34 -4.36
CA VAL A 140 -8.02 3.30 -3.70
C VAL A 140 -7.76 1.89 -3.17
N VAL A 141 -6.62 1.32 -3.58
CA VAL A 141 -6.20 -0.06 -3.31
C VAL A 141 -4.78 -0.11 -2.74
N VAL A 142 -4.37 -1.25 -2.21
CA VAL A 142 -2.99 -1.50 -1.79
C VAL A 142 -2.24 -2.26 -2.87
N VAL A 143 -1.07 -1.76 -3.27
CA VAL A 143 -0.07 -2.55 -4.00
C VAL A 143 0.80 -3.30 -3.00
N LYS A 144 0.77 -4.63 -3.03
CA LYS A 144 1.52 -5.49 -2.09
C LYS A 144 2.55 -6.40 -2.74
N GLY A 145 2.56 -6.49 -4.07
CA GLY A 145 3.41 -7.44 -4.76
C GLY A 145 3.56 -7.15 -6.24
N TYR A 146 4.43 -7.92 -6.86
CA TYR A 146 4.69 -7.85 -8.30
C TYR A 146 5.20 -9.19 -8.83
N ALA A 147 5.08 -9.39 -10.14
CA ALA A 147 5.65 -10.52 -10.87
C ALA A 147 6.09 -10.11 -12.28
N SER A 148 7.19 -10.67 -12.77
CA SER A 148 7.62 -10.61 -14.18
C SER A 148 7.56 -12.01 -14.77
N LEU A 149 6.62 -12.27 -15.68
CA LEU A 149 6.38 -13.58 -16.29
C LEU A 149 6.31 -13.44 -17.82
N ALA A 150 7.14 -14.21 -18.53
CA ALA A 150 7.17 -14.24 -20.00
C ALA A 150 7.20 -12.84 -20.67
N GLY A 151 7.98 -11.91 -20.10
CA GLY A 151 8.11 -10.54 -20.61
C GLY A 151 6.99 -9.58 -20.17
N THR A 152 5.95 -10.06 -19.48
CA THR A 152 4.87 -9.23 -18.93
C THR A 152 5.12 -8.94 -17.45
N ASN A 153 4.96 -7.67 -17.07
CA ASN A 153 5.02 -7.24 -15.68
C ASN A 153 3.62 -7.13 -15.09
N TYR A 154 3.45 -7.65 -13.88
CA TYR A 154 2.20 -7.68 -13.14
C TYR A 154 2.36 -7.06 -11.76
N VAL A 155 1.27 -6.49 -11.26
CA VAL A 155 1.15 -5.87 -9.94
C VAL A 155 0.06 -6.61 -9.17
N VAL A 156 0.37 -6.99 -7.93
CA VAL A 156 -0.55 -7.67 -7.01
C VAL A 156 -1.19 -6.63 -6.09
N LEU A 157 -2.52 -6.61 -6.05
CA LEU A 157 -3.32 -5.64 -5.32
C LEU A 157 -4.16 -6.34 -4.24
N ASN A 158 -4.21 -5.76 -3.04
CA ASN A 158 -5.37 -5.98 -2.17
C ASN A 158 -6.41 -4.91 -2.51
N ASP A 159 -7.56 -5.35 -3.01
CA ASP A 159 -8.70 -4.52 -3.36
C ASP A 159 -9.76 -4.60 -2.24
N PRO A 160 -10.10 -3.47 -1.58
CA PRO A 160 -11.11 -3.50 -0.53
C PRO A 160 -12.54 -3.72 -1.04
N TRP A 161 -12.80 -3.61 -2.35
CA TRP A 161 -14.12 -3.85 -2.97
C TRP A 161 -14.36 -5.35 -3.23
N SER A 162 -15.57 -5.89 -3.10
CA SER A 162 -16.84 -5.25 -2.68
C SER A 162 -16.98 -5.13 -1.16
N PRO A 163 -17.90 -4.29 -0.64
CA PRO A 163 -18.05 -4.14 0.79
C PRO A 163 -18.19 -5.48 1.51
N CYS A 164 -17.34 -5.66 2.51
CA CYS A 164 -17.28 -6.84 3.37
C CYS A 164 -16.93 -8.17 2.68
N GLN A 165 -16.42 -8.11 1.45
CA GLN A 165 -15.80 -9.25 0.77
C GLN A 165 -14.35 -8.94 0.45
N GLY A 166 -14.10 -7.86 -0.29
CA GLY A 166 -12.76 -7.55 -0.82
C GLY A 166 -12.26 -8.63 -1.78
N GLU A 167 -11.14 -8.38 -2.45
CA GLU A 167 -10.46 -9.40 -3.23
C GLU A 167 -8.96 -9.09 -3.39
N GLU A 168 -8.17 -10.12 -3.68
CA GLU A 168 -6.82 -9.90 -4.21
C GLU A 168 -6.89 -9.91 -5.74
N ARG A 169 -6.31 -8.89 -6.39
CA ARG A 169 -6.29 -8.77 -7.85
C ARG A 169 -4.87 -8.83 -8.38
N LEU A 170 -4.75 -9.34 -9.61
CA LEU A 170 -3.55 -9.24 -10.41
C LEU A 170 -3.85 -8.39 -11.64
N ILE A 171 -3.13 -7.28 -11.81
CA ILE A 171 -3.23 -6.42 -12.99
C ILE A 171 -1.88 -6.33 -13.69
N THR A 172 -1.86 -5.94 -14.97
CA THR A 172 -0.57 -5.65 -15.62
C THR A 172 0.00 -4.34 -15.08
N TYR A 173 1.33 -4.19 -15.09
CA TYR A 173 1.97 -2.93 -14.78
C TYR A 173 1.54 -1.82 -15.75
N ALA A 174 1.26 -2.17 -17.01
CA ALA A 174 0.71 -1.23 -17.99
C ALA A 174 -0.64 -0.67 -17.52
N GLN A 175 -1.55 -1.52 -17.00
CA GLN A 175 -2.83 -1.08 -16.42
C GLN A 175 -2.67 -0.28 -15.12
N TYR A 176 -1.64 -0.54 -14.32
CA TYR A 176 -1.32 0.28 -13.15
C TYR A 176 -0.83 1.68 -13.57
N GLN A 177 -0.04 1.75 -14.64
CA GLN A 177 0.50 3.00 -15.17
C GLN A 177 -0.55 3.82 -15.90
N ASP A 178 -1.36 3.17 -16.73
CA ASP A 178 -2.38 3.76 -17.58
C ASP A 178 -3.65 2.89 -17.53
N PRO A 179 -4.57 3.17 -16.58
CA PRO A 179 -5.79 2.39 -16.41
C PRO A 179 -6.65 2.35 -17.67
N ALA A 180 -7.35 1.23 -17.87
CA ALA A 180 -8.16 1.05 -19.07
C ALA A 180 -9.39 1.99 -19.12
N GLY A 181 -9.86 2.28 -20.33
CA GLY A 181 -11.08 3.05 -20.57
C GLY A 181 -10.87 4.55 -20.33
N SER A 182 -11.80 5.19 -19.62
CA SER A 182 -11.73 6.61 -19.26
C SER A 182 -11.08 6.87 -17.89
N SER A 183 -10.58 5.82 -17.24
CA SER A 183 -9.90 5.94 -15.95
C SER A 183 -8.46 6.40 -16.14
N THR A 184 -7.96 7.18 -15.19
CA THR A 184 -6.57 7.62 -15.15
C THR A 184 -5.94 7.27 -13.81
N HIS A 185 -4.61 7.14 -13.78
CA HIS A 185 -3.85 7.05 -12.55
C HIS A 185 -3.95 8.39 -11.81
N TRP A 186 -4.36 8.39 -10.55
CA TRP A 186 -4.55 9.62 -9.79
C TRP A 186 -3.45 9.86 -8.77
N ARG A 187 -3.04 8.81 -8.05
CA ARG A 187 -2.06 8.96 -6.97
C ARG A 187 -1.40 7.65 -6.59
N THR A 188 -0.12 7.71 -6.27
CA THR A 188 0.61 6.66 -5.57
C THR A 188 1.16 7.19 -4.26
N TRP A 189 0.87 6.50 -3.14
CA TRP A 189 1.49 6.73 -1.84
C TRP A 189 2.55 5.66 -1.60
N TYR A 190 3.78 6.07 -1.37
CA TYR A 190 4.93 5.18 -1.31
C TYR A 190 5.92 5.62 -0.22
N ASP A 191 6.96 4.81 0.00
CA ASP A 191 7.96 5.02 1.04
C ASP A 191 7.37 5.10 2.46
N LEU A 192 6.23 4.43 2.67
CA LEU A 192 5.51 4.44 3.94
C LEU A 192 6.41 3.97 5.09
N ALA A 193 6.24 4.58 6.25
CA ALA A 193 6.87 4.13 7.48
C ALA A 193 6.04 4.60 8.68
N LYS A 194 6.23 3.95 9.83
CA LYS A 194 5.75 4.47 11.09
C LYS A 194 6.40 5.83 11.37
N LYS A 195 5.62 6.79 11.89
CA LYS A 195 6.14 8.06 12.39
C LYS A 195 7.21 7.83 13.44
#